data_AF-A0A1G7SXX2-F1
#
_entry.id   AF-A0A1G7SXX2-F1
#
_cell.length_a   1.000
_cell.length_b   1.000
_cell.length_c   1.000
_cell.angle_alpha   90.00
_cell.angle_beta   90.00
_cell.angle_gamma   90.00
#
_symmetry.space_group_name_H-M   'P 1'
#
loop_
_entity.id
_entity.type
_entity.pdbx_description
1 polymer ?
#
loop_
_entity_poly.entity_id
_entity_poly.type
_entity_poly.pdbx_seq_one_letter_code
_entity_poly.pdbx_strand_id
1 'polypeptide(L)'
;MKHLLLITFISGSLLLGCKDSSESVGDMPAIESISFVGLPDENVTFDPRNSLITVRMPAVLEGGLKPVLKMTPGAQPVGLMSDGRVDISAFCRGSQNEPTYLRVANRTKTAAYRLNIIATGPLAAQDVYEETTFSRQSTMLKLSLPVQNQYNYVHLTRIVFENEDGSEPVVITADGATLAGCSSQPNRLSVELYSPIQQVLKPGRYKIQIGNIKFPQRLIVVD
;
A
#
# COMPACT_ATOMS: atom_id res chain seq x y z
N MET A 1 -26.67 -95.18 -0.54
CA MET A 1 -25.72 -94.60 -1.52
C MET A 1 -25.91 -93.09 -1.49
N LYS A 2 -24.99 -92.38 -0.81
CA LYS A 2 -24.02 -91.43 -1.39
C LYS A 2 -24.71 -90.26 -2.12
N HIS A 3 -24.95 -89.17 -1.40
CA HIS A 3 -24.13 -87.93 -1.36
C HIS A 3 -24.17 -87.13 -2.67
N LEU A 4 -24.72 -85.92 -2.62
CA LEU A 4 -23.88 -84.71 -2.73
C LEU A 4 -24.66 -83.47 -2.28
N LEU A 5 -24.15 -82.85 -1.23
CA LEU A 5 -24.56 -81.56 -0.69
C LEU A 5 -23.76 -80.51 -1.48
N LEU A 6 -24.42 -79.63 -2.24
CA LEU A 6 -23.74 -78.54 -2.94
C LEU A 6 -23.84 -77.26 -2.11
N ILE A 7 -22.76 -76.97 -1.39
CA ILE A 7 -22.52 -75.70 -0.70
C ILE A 7 -21.87 -74.77 -1.74
N THR A 8 -22.60 -73.75 -2.20
CA THR A 8 -22.00 -72.62 -2.93
C THR A 8 -21.74 -71.47 -1.98
N PHE A 9 -20.47 -71.35 -1.60
CA PHE A 9 -19.83 -70.15 -1.07
C PHE A 9 -19.99 -69.00 -2.07
N ILE A 10 -20.55 -67.86 -1.64
CA ILE A 10 -20.38 -66.57 -2.33
C ILE A 10 -19.48 -65.70 -1.45
N SER A 11 -18.18 -65.85 -1.68
CA SER A 11 -17.15 -64.91 -1.22
C SER A 11 -17.15 -63.71 -2.16
N GLY A 12 -18.01 -62.73 -1.89
CA GLY A 12 -17.97 -61.41 -2.54
C GLY A 12 -17.09 -60.46 -1.76
N SER A 13 -15.77 -60.52 -1.95
CA SER A 13 -14.83 -59.51 -1.48
C SER A 13 -14.11 -58.89 -2.67
N LEU A 14 -13.97 -57.55 -2.60
CA LEU A 14 -13.18 -56.68 -3.49
C LEU A 14 -13.88 -56.46 -4.85
N LEU A 15 -14.32 -55.26 -5.20
CA LEU A 15 -13.53 -54.04 -5.30
C LEU A 15 -14.35 -52.83 -4.81
N LEU A 16 -14.12 -52.40 -3.56
CA LEU A 16 -14.25 -50.98 -3.25
C LEU A 16 -13.17 -50.31 -4.08
N GLY A 17 -13.57 -49.76 -5.23
CA GLY A 17 -12.72 -48.84 -5.96
C GLY A 17 -12.29 -47.78 -4.96
N CYS A 18 -10.99 -47.76 -4.64
CA CYS A 18 -10.33 -46.55 -4.19
C CYS A 18 -10.61 -45.53 -5.28
N LYS A 19 -11.68 -44.76 -5.08
CA LYS A 19 -11.85 -43.50 -5.75
C LYS A 19 -10.69 -42.69 -5.22
N ASP A 20 -9.60 -42.70 -5.99
CA ASP A 20 -8.55 -41.72 -5.86
C ASP A 20 -9.27 -40.39 -5.83
N SER A 21 -9.45 -39.85 -4.63
CA SER A 21 -9.68 -38.44 -4.45
C SER A 21 -8.38 -37.81 -4.89
N SER A 22 -8.25 -37.62 -6.20
CA SER A 22 -7.49 -36.50 -6.71
C SER A 22 -8.17 -35.28 -6.08
N GLU A 23 -7.72 -34.88 -4.88
CA GLU A 23 -7.79 -33.49 -4.50
C GLU A 23 -7.28 -32.75 -5.72
N SER A 24 -8.19 -32.06 -6.40
CA SER A 24 -7.83 -31.30 -7.57
C SER A 24 -6.84 -30.24 -7.10
N VAL A 25 -5.57 -30.52 -7.38
CA VAL A 25 -4.48 -29.54 -7.36
C VAL A 25 -4.83 -28.34 -8.28
N GLY A 26 -5.88 -28.44 -9.10
CA GLY A 26 -6.35 -27.42 -10.04
C GLY A 26 -7.50 -26.51 -9.60
N ASP A 27 -7.96 -26.51 -8.33
CA ASP A 27 -9.11 -25.67 -7.92
C ASP A 27 -8.77 -24.54 -6.93
N MET A 28 -7.48 -24.39 -6.55
CA MET A 28 -7.03 -23.23 -5.78
C MET A 28 -6.75 -22.07 -6.73
N PRO A 29 -7.39 -20.89 -6.57
CA PRO A 29 -7.05 -19.74 -7.39
C PRO A 29 -5.61 -19.32 -7.10
N ALA A 30 -4.80 -19.15 -8.13
CA ALA A 30 -3.41 -18.77 -7.97
C ALA A 30 -2.97 -17.75 -9.01
N ILE A 31 -2.00 -16.92 -8.62
CA ILE A 31 -1.22 -16.07 -9.52
C ILE A 31 -0.11 -16.93 -10.13
N GLU A 32 -0.04 -16.98 -11.46
CA GLU A 32 1.02 -17.63 -12.22
C GLU A 32 2.17 -16.67 -12.53
N SER A 33 1.83 -15.41 -12.83
CA SER A 33 2.80 -14.33 -12.96
C SER A 33 2.15 -12.99 -12.62
N ILE A 34 2.98 -12.04 -12.20
CA ILE A 34 2.55 -10.69 -11.85
C ILE A 34 3.59 -9.68 -12.33
N SER A 35 3.09 -8.57 -12.87
CA SER A 35 3.81 -7.31 -13.02
C SER A 35 2.91 -6.14 -12.60
N PHE A 36 3.43 -4.92 -12.61
CA PHE A 36 2.65 -3.72 -12.34
C PHE A 36 2.79 -2.73 -13.49
N VAL A 37 1.69 -2.08 -13.86
CA VAL A 37 1.69 -1.06 -14.92
C VAL A 37 2.69 0.04 -14.57
N GLY A 38 3.60 0.37 -15.50
CA GLY A 38 4.57 1.45 -15.33
C GLY A 38 5.76 1.12 -14.43
N LEU A 39 5.85 -0.12 -13.92
CA LEU A 39 6.98 -0.58 -13.11
C LEU A 39 7.84 -1.58 -13.91
N PRO A 40 9.17 -1.41 -13.97
CA PRO A 40 10.05 -2.39 -14.62
C PRO A 40 9.97 -3.77 -13.95
N ASP A 41 10.10 -4.84 -14.74
CA ASP A 41 9.97 -6.21 -14.26
C ASP A 41 11.05 -6.56 -13.22
N GLU A 42 12.26 -6.00 -13.32
CA GLU A 42 13.33 -6.19 -12.34
C GLU A 42 13.00 -5.66 -10.93
N ASN A 43 12.01 -4.77 -10.84
CA ASN A 43 11.52 -4.24 -9.57
C ASN A 43 10.43 -5.12 -8.94
N VAL A 44 10.01 -6.20 -9.60
CA VAL A 44 8.97 -7.11 -9.11
C VAL A 44 9.55 -8.51 -9.00
N THR A 45 9.49 -9.09 -7.79
CA THR A 45 9.85 -10.50 -7.58
C THR A 45 8.66 -11.24 -7.03
N PHE A 46 8.31 -12.37 -7.65
CA PHE A 46 7.21 -13.22 -7.23
C PHE A 46 7.73 -14.57 -6.74
N ASP A 47 7.45 -14.88 -5.47
CA ASP A 47 7.70 -16.18 -4.87
C ASP A 47 6.35 -16.86 -4.57
N PRO A 48 5.86 -17.71 -5.50
CA PRO A 48 4.58 -18.39 -5.32
C PRO A 48 4.58 -19.42 -4.19
N ARG A 49 5.74 -19.94 -3.78
CA ARG A 49 5.83 -20.96 -2.72
C ARG A 49 5.58 -20.35 -1.33
N ASN A 50 6.04 -19.11 -1.15
CA ASN A 50 5.86 -18.36 0.09
C ASN A 50 4.71 -17.35 0.01
N SER A 51 3.92 -17.37 -1.07
CA SER A 51 2.86 -16.40 -1.35
C SER A 51 3.32 -14.95 -1.16
N LEU A 52 4.52 -14.63 -1.67
CA LEU A 52 5.19 -13.35 -1.44
C LEU A 52 5.43 -12.64 -2.76
N ILE A 53 5.05 -11.37 -2.82
CA ILE A 53 5.36 -10.47 -3.94
C ILE A 53 6.20 -9.34 -3.34
N THR A 54 7.46 -9.24 -3.78
CA THR A 54 8.33 -8.13 -3.41
C THR A 54 8.32 -7.09 -4.52
N VAL A 55 8.10 -5.83 -4.14
CA VAL A 55 8.04 -4.71 -5.07
C VAL A 55 9.02 -3.64 -4.62
N ARG A 56 10.04 -3.38 -5.45
CA ARG A 56 10.97 -2.26 -5.28
C ARG A 56 10.32 -1.03 -5.87
N MET A 57 9.95 -0.09 -5.00
CA MET A 57 9.26 1.12 -5.42
C MET A 57 10.23 2.10 -6.07
N PRO A 58 9.88 2.68 -7.22
CA PRO A 58 10.64 3.78 -7.78
C PRO A 58 10.53 5.01 -6.87
N ALA A 59 11.39 6.01 -7.11
CA ALA A 59 11.35 7.27 -6.38
C ALA A 59 9.99 7.97 -6.48
N VAL A 60 9.34 7.88 -7.64
CA VAL A 60 8.00 8.39 -7.89
C VAL A 60 7.16 7.27 -8.49
N LEU A 61 6.07 6.90 -7.82
CA LEU A 61 5.14 5.88 -8.28
C LEU A 61 3.99 6.53 -9.07
N GLU A 62 4.15 6.60 -10.38
CA GLU A 62 3.10 7.12 -11.25
C GLU A 62 1.91 6.16 -11.31
N GLY A 63 0.71 6.68 -11.06
CA GLY A 63 -0.52 5.90 -11.18
C GLY A 63 -0.76 4.84 -10.10
N GLY A 64 0.17 4.57 -9.18
CA GLY A 64 0.00 3.56 -8.11
C GLY A 64 0.24 2.11 -8.59
N LEU A 65 0.08 1.12 -7.69
CA LEU A 65 0.29 -0.29 -8.03
C LEU A 65 -0.95 -0.91 -8.70
N LYS A 66 -1.02 -0.83 -10.03
CA LYS A 66 -2.04 -1.55 -10.82
C LYS A 66 -1.48 -2.89 -11.31
N PRO A 67 -1.93 -4.04 -10.79
CA PRO A 67 -1.35 -5.33 -11.13
C PRO A 67 -1.80 -5.79 -12.53
N VAL A 68 -0.88 -6.44 -13.25
CA VAL A 68 -1.16 -7.22 -14.46
C VAL A 68 -0.92 -8.68 -14.09
N LEU A 69 -2.00 -9.48 -14.08
CA LEU A 69 -1.99 -10.82 -13.50
C LEU A 69 -2.26 -11.87 -14.57
N LYS A 70 -1.38 -12.87 -14.63
CA LYS A 70 -1.73 -14.17 -15.20
C LYS A 70 -2.14 -15.08 -14.05
N MET A 71 -3.31 -15.72 -14.15
CA MET A 71 -3.89 -16.51 -13.06
C MET A 71 -4.44 -17.83 -13.59
N THR A 72 -4.66 -18.77 -12.67
CA THR A 72 -5.38 -20.01 -12.95
C THR A 72 -6.79 -19.72 -13.50
N PRO A 73 -7.34 -20.58 -14.38
CA PRO A 73 -8.67 -20.39 -14.96
C PRO A 73 -9.77 -20.13 -13.92
N GLY A 74 -10.60 -19.12 -14.19
CA GLY A 74 -11.72 -18.75 -13.31
C GLY A 74 -11.34 -17.94 -12.05
N ALA A 75 -10.05 -17.69 -11.82
CA ALA A 75 -9.60 -16.79 -10.76
C ALA A 75 -9.70 -15.31 -11.19
N GLN A 76 -9.98 -14.44 -10.23
CA GLN A 76 -10.08 -12.99 -10.41
C GLN A 76 -9.47 -12.26 -9.21
N PRO A 77 -8.88 -11.07 -9.40
CA PRO A 77 -8.43 -10.26 -8.27
C PRO A 77 -9.63 -9.78 -7.44
N VAL A 78 -9.46 -9.73 -6.12
CA VAL A 78 -10.49 -9.23 -5.18
C VAL A 78 -9.87 -8.25 -4.19
N GLY A 79 -10.67 -7.27 -3.76
CA GLY A 79 -10.23 -6.23 -2.82
C GLY A 79 -9.29 -5.19 -3.42
N LEU A 80 -9.26 -5.06 -4.75
CA LEU A 80 -8.65 -3.90 -5.41
C LEU A 80 -9.53 -2.65 -5.20
N MET A 81 -8.91 -1.48 -5.27
CA MET A 81 -9.61 -0.20 -5.35
C MET A 81 -10.47 -0.12 -6.62
N SER A 82 -11.39 0.85 -6.68
CA SER A 82 -12.30 1.03 -7.82
C SER A 82 -11.60 1.30 -9.16
N ASP A 83 -10.37 1.79 -9.14
CA ASP A 83 -9.50 2.01 -10.30
C ASP A 83 -8.61 0.80 -10.65
N GLY A 84 -8.78 -0.31 -9.92
CA GLY A 84 -8.05 -1.55 -10.12
C GLY A 84 -6.66 -1.58 -9.45
N ARG A 85 -6.35 -0.66 -8.53
CA ARG A 85 -5.06 -0.62 -7.84
C ARG A 85 -5.08 -1.36 -6.52
N VAL A 86 -3.90 -1.75 -6.06
CA VAL A 86 -3.73 -2.25 -4.69
C VAL A 86 -3.68 -1.06 -3.73
N ASP A 87 -4.47 -1.13 -2.66
CA ASP A 87 -4.36 -0.18 -1.55
C ASP A 87 -3.08 -0.47 -0.76
N ILE A 88 -2.10 0.43 -0.90
CA ILE A 88 -0.81 0.40 -0.21
C ILE A 88 -0.68 1.47 0.88
N SER A 89 -1.80 2.07 1.30
CA SER A 89 -1.81 3.12 2.32
C SER A 89 -1.30 2.65 3.69
N ALA A 90 -1.36 1.34 3.97
CA ALA A 90 -0.82 0.74 5.19
C ALA A 90 0.71 0.89 5.30
N PHE A 91 1.47 0.88 4.20
CA PHE A 91 2.94 1.09 4.20
C PHE A 91 3.37 2.52 4.56
N CYS A 92 2.38 3.38 4.73
CA CYS A 92 2.48 4.80 4.54
C CYS A 92 2.06 5.56 5.80
N ARG A 93 1.45 4.85 6.76
CA ARG A 93 1.08 5.38 8.08
C ARG A 93 2.19 5.07 9.08
N GLY A 94 2.20 5.80 10.19
CA GLY A 94 3.02 5.53 11.39
C GLY A 94 3.00 4.07 11.88
N SER A 95 2.05 3.26 11.41
CA SER A 95 1.91 1.82 11.64
C SER A 95 2.60 1.01 10.53
N GLN A 96 3.88 0.67 10.71
CA GLN A 96 4.59 -0.28 9.83
C GLN A 96 4.16 -1.75 10.00
N ASN A 97 3.12 -2.03 10.79
CA ASN A 97 2.87 -3.39 11.28
C ASN A 97 1.70 -4.10 10.60
N GLU A 98 1.00 -3.46 9.67
CA GLU A 98 -0.11 -4.10 8.97
C GLU A 98 0.34 -4.69 7.62
N PRO A 99 0.41 -6.02 7.48
CA PRO A 99 0.75 -6.64 6.21
C PRO A 99 -0.33 -6.33 5.17
N THR A 100 0.09 -5.80 4.02
CA THR A 100 -0.78 -5.63 2.86
C THR A 100 -0.78 -6.89 2.01
N TYR A 101 -1.94 -7.23 1.44
CA TYR A 101 -2.11 -8.43 0.62
C TYR A 101 -2.78 -8.11 -0.72
N LEU A 102 -2.28 -8.72 -1.78
CA LEU A 102 -3.03 -8.92 -3.01
C LEU A 102 -3.79 -10.24 -2.92
N ARG A 103 -5.08 -10.23 -3.25
CA ARG A 103 -5.94 -11.42 -3.16
C ARG A 103 -6.52 -11.77 -4.51
N VAL A 104 -6.60 -13.07 -4.78
CA VAL A 104 -7.29 -13.62 -5.94
C VAL A 104 -8.29 -14.67 -5.45
N ALA A 105 -9.46 -14.71 -6.06
CA ALA A 105 -10.52 -15.62 -5.67
C ALA A 105 -11.13 -16.29 -6.90
N ASN A 106 -11.67 -17.49 -6.70
CA ASN A 106 -12.64 -18.10 -7.60
C ASN A 106 -13.99 -18.22 -6.87
N ARG A 107 -14.89 -19.09 -7.34
CA ARG A 107 -16.23 -19.23 -6.76
C ARG A 107 -16.25 -19.73 -5.31
N THR A 108 -15.22 -20.45 -4.87
CA THR A 108 -15.23 -21.20 -3.61
C THR A 108 -14.07 -20.87 -2.69
N LYS A 109 -12.97 -20.33 -3.22
CA LYS A 109 -11.71 -20.14 -2.49
C LYS A 109 -11.11 -18.77 -2.78
N THR A 110 -10.27 -18.32 -1.85
CA THR A 110 -9.46 -17.11 -1.96
C THR A 110 -8.01 -17.44 -1.58
N ALA A 111 -7.07 -17.02 -2.41
CA ALA A 111 -5.65 -17.02 -2.09
C ALA A 111 -5.18 -15.58 -1.80
N ALA A 112 -4.28 -15.44 -0.84
CA ALA A 112 -3.71 -14.16 -0.44
C ALA A 112 -2.18 -14.20 -0.60
N TYR A 113 -1.64 -13.16 -1.21
CA TYR A 113 -0.23 -12.97 -1.44
C TYR A 113 0.23 -11.72 -0.70
N ARG A 114 1.19 -11.88 0.22
CA ARG A 114 1.74 -10.77 0.98
C ARG A 114 2.53 -9.87 0.04
N LEU A 115 2.27 -8.56 0.12
CA LEU A 115 3.09 -7.55 -0.52
C LEU A 115 4.23 -7.16 0.43
N ASN A 116 5.45 -7.19 -0.08
CA ASN A 116 6.63 -6.64 0.57
C ASN A 116 7.14 -5.47 -0.24
N ILE A 117 6.89 -4.26 0.24
CA ILE A 117 7.22 -3.02 -0.45
C ILE A 117 8.57 -2.52 0.05
N ILE A 118 9.52 -2.31 -0.87
CA ILE A 118 10.87 -1.82 -0.58
C ILE A 118 11.04 -0.47 -1.25
N ALA A 119 11.14 0.61 -0.48
CA ALA A 119 11.47 1.92 -1.02
C ALA A 119 12.95 2.01 -1.41
N THR A 120 13.27 2.58 -2.57
CA THR A 120 14.64 2.64 -3.11
C THR A 120 15.32 4.00 -2.91
N GLY A 121 15.23 4.57 -1.71
CA GLY A 121 15.89 5.84 -1.38
C GLY A 121 15.29 6.53 -0.16
N PRO A 122 15.94 7.58 0.38
CA PRO A 122 15.39 8.38 1.46
C PRO A 122 14.18 9.19 0.99
N LEU A 123 13.25 9.46 1.91
CA LEU A 123 12.17 10.43 1.68
C LEU A 123 12.79 11.80 1.32
N ALA A 124 12.34 12.39 0.22
CA ALA A 124 12.84 13.68 -0.26
C ALA A 124 11.71 14.52 -0.85
N ALA A 125 11.87 15.85 -0.88
CA ALA A 125 10.94 16.72 -1.59
C ALA A 125 11.13 16.56 -3.10
N GLN A 126 10.04 16.68 -3.87
CA GLN A 126 10.16 16.87 -5.32
C GLN A 126 10.45 18.32 -5.64
N ASP A 127 11.26 18.54 -6.68
CA ASP A 127 11.58 19.87 -7.21
C ASP A 127 10.46 20.37 -8.14
N VAL A 128 9.30 20.62 -7.55
CA VAL A 128 8.10 21.13 -8.23
C VAL A 128 7.65 22.39 -7.53
N TYR A 129 7.49 23.50 -8.25
CA TYR A 129 6.99 24.72 -7.63
C TYR A 129 5.46 24.67 -7.48
N GLU A 130 4.97 24.70 -6.25
CA GLU A 130 3.55 24.82 -5.93
C GLU A 130 3.33 25.75 -4.74
N GLU A 131 2.21 26.45 -4.72
CA GLU A 131 1.78 27.30 -3.61
C GLU A 131 0.48 26.78 -3.02
N THR A 132 0.40 26.72 -1.70
CA THR A 132 -0.82 26.38 -0.96
C THR A 132 -1.27 27.59 -0.16
N THR A 133 -2.56 27.93 -0.22
CA THR A 133 -3.13 29.03 0.55
C THR A 133 -3.87 28.51 1.78
N PHE A 134 -3.61 29.12 2.92
CA PHE A 134 -4.30 28.90 4.19
C PHE A 134 -4.97 30.19 4.64
N SER A 135 -6.30 30.19 4.79
CA SER A 135 -7.01 31.28 5.45
C SER A 135 -7.11 31.02 6.94
N ARG A 136 -6.83 32.04 7.74
CA ARG A 136 -6.93 32.01 9.21
C ARG A 136 -8.37 31.99 9.71
N GLN A 137 -9.37 32.17 8.83
CA GLN A 137 -10.76 31.80 9.10
C GLN A 137 -10.97 30.29 9.21
N SER A 138 -10.07 29.48 8.63
CA SER A 138 -10.07 28.02 8.80
C SER A 138 -9.39 27.63 10.11
N THR A 139 -9.97 26.66 10.82
CA THR A 139 -9.37 26.05 12.01
C THR A 139 -8.39 24.93 11.68
N MET A 140 -8.21 24.62 10.39
CA MET A 140 -7.41 23.50 9.92
C MET A 140 -6.59 23.88 8.68
N LEU A 141 -5.30 23.58 8.74
CA LEU A 141 -4.37 23.64 7.62
C LEU A 141 -4.16 22.23 7.08
N LYS A 142 -4.49 22.02 5.81
CA LYS A 142 -4.16 20.81 5.04
C LYS A 142 -3.02 21.12 4.08
N LEU A 143 -1.87 20.49 4.28
CA LEU A 143 -0.77 20.52 3.32
C LEU A 143 -0.71 19.18 2.59
N SER A 144 -0.57 19.26 1.28
CA SER A 144 -0.24 18.12 0.42
C SER A 144 1.05 18.47 -0.29
N LEU A 145 2.16 17.84 0.08
CA LEU A 145 3.50 18.21 -0.42
C LEU A 145 4.06 17.09 -1.30
N PRO A 146 4.54 17.39 -2.52
CA PRO A 146 5.08 16.37 -3.42
C PRO A 146 6.42 15.85 -2.89
N VAL A 147 6.54 14.53 -2.82
CA VAL A 147 7.67 13.80 -2.25
C VAL A 147 8.10 12.63 -3.13
N GLN A 148 9.36 12.25 -3.01
CA GLN A 148 9.92 11.02 -3.56
C GLN A 148 10.10 10.01 -2.43
N ASN A 149 10.09 8.72 -2.78
CA ASN A 149 10.29 7.61 -1.85
C ASN A 149 9.33 7.67 -0.65
N GLN A 150 8.07 8.03 -0.91
CA GLN A 150 7.04 8.19 0.12
C GLN A 150 6.86 6.94 1.01
N TYR A 151 7.10 5.76 0.45
CA TYR A 151 6.98 4.48 1.12
C TYR A 151 8.23 4.13 1.95
N ASN A 152 9.24 5.01 1.98
CA ASN A 152 10.30 4.92 2.98
C ASN A 152 9.79 5.60 4.25
N TYR A 153 9.70 4.82 5.30
CA TYR A 153 9.18 5.30 6.56
C TYR A 153 10.12 6.32 7.20
N VAL A 154 9.57 7.49 7.50
CA VAL A 154 10.26 8.50 8.29
C VAL A 154 9.32 9.01 9.37
N HIS A 155 9.75 8.89 10.61
CA HIS A 155 9.09 9.52 11.74
C HIS A 155 9.31 11.03 11.68
N LEU A 156 8.28 11.76 11.27
CA LEU A 156 8.28 13.22 11.22
C LEU A 156 7.47 13.77 12.39
N THR A 157 8.16 14.44 13.32
CA THR A 157 7.57 15.03 14.54
C THR A 157 7.67 16.54 14.60
N ARG A 158 8.33 17.17 13.60
CA ARG A 158 8.51 18.62 13.54
C ARG A 158 8.27 19.17 12.13
N ILE A 159 7.52 20.25 12.05
CA ILE A 159 7.38 21.11 10.86
C ILE A 159 7.87 22.52 11.23
N VAL A 160 8.60 23.15 10.32
CA VAL A 160 9.10 24.51 10.44
C VAL A 160 8.56 25.31 9.26
N PHE A 161 7.94 26.44 9.56
CA PHE A 161 7.52 27.45 8.59
C PHE A 161 8.46 28.64 8.71
N GLU A 162 9.41 28.75 7.78
CA GLU A 162 10.35 29.88 7.72
C GLU A 162 9.68 31.03 6.97
N ASN A 163 9.55 32.20 7.59
CA ASN A 163 8.93 33.35 6.93
C ASN A 163 9.89 33.94 5.88
N GLU A 164 9.38 34.26 4.69
CA GLU A 164 10.16 34.87 3.61
C GLU A 164 10.55 36.33 3.91
N ASP A 165 9.87 37.00 4.86
CA ASP A 165 10.22 38.35 5.32
C ASP A 165 11.42 38.39 6.30
N GLY A 166 11.94 37.23 6.70
CA GLY A 166 13.08 37.10 7.62
C GLY A 166 12.72 37.14 9.11
N SER A 167 11.43 37.19 9.47
CA SER A 167 10.97 37.02 10.85
C SER A 167 11.21 35.61 11.39
N GLU A 168 11.06 35.45 12.70
CA GLU A 168 11.31 34.18 13.39
C GLU A 168 10.45 33.05 12.81
N PRO A 169 11.04 31.86 12.59
CA PRO A 169 10.31 30.73 12.04
C PRO A 169 9.28 30.21 13.05
N VAL A 170 8.13 29.78 12.54
CA VAL A 170 7.12 29.08 13.33
C VAL A 170 7.44 27.59 13.35
N VAL A 171 7.58 27.02 14.54
CA VAL A 171 7.86 25.59 14.72
C VAL A 171 6.66 24.89 15.32
N ILE A 172 6.20 23.82 14.66
CA ILE A 172 5.12 22.95 15.13
C ILE A 172 5.71 21.58 15.46
N THR A 173 5.48 21.09 16.68
CA THR A 173 5.92 19.78 17.16
C THR A 173 4.73 18.88 17.49
N ALA A 174 4.84 17.58 17.19
CA ALA A 174 3.90 16.57 17.65
C ALA A 174 4.60 15.56 18.57
N ASP A 175 4.16 15.50 19.83
CA ASP A 175 4.60 14.48 20.76
C ASP A 175 3.78 13.20 20.54
N GLY A 176 4.47 12.12 20.17
CA GLY A 176 3.90 10.77 20.07
C GLY A 176 3.13 10.44 18.77
N ALA A 177 2.78 11.42 17.93
CA ALA A 177 2.09 11.21 16.65
C ALA A 177 2.97 11.57 15.44
N THR A 178 2.81 10.85 14.33
CA THR A 178 3.47 11.21 13.06
C THR A 178 2.72 12.38 12.44
N LEU A 179 3.40 13.51 12.18
CA LEU A 179 2.81 14.69 11.54
C LEU A 179 2.39 14.45 10.09
N ALA A 180 3.00 13.46 9.46
CA ALA A 180 2.85 13.18 8.05
C ALA A 180 2.24 11.79 7.83
N GLY A 181 1.29 11.72 6.92
CA GLY A 181 0.77 10.48 6.37
C GLY A 181 0.82 10.50 4.85
N CYS A 182 0.41 9.40 4.24
CA CYS A 182 0.19 9.38 2.80
C CYS A 182 -1.20 9.90 2.46
N SER A 183 -1.25 10.81 1.50
CA SER A 183 -2.51 11.24 0.92
C SER A 183 -3.09 10.13 0.03
N SER A 184 -4.36 10.27 -0.38
CA SER A 184 -4.96 9.44 -1.44
C SER A 184 -4.31 9.68 -2.80
N GLN A 185 -3.51 10.74 -2.94
CA GLN A 185 -2.68 11.01 -4.11
C GLN A 185 -1.28 10.37 -3.88
N PRO A 186 -0.82 9.52 -4.81
CA PRO A 186 0.51 8.95 -4.71
C PRO A 186 1.57 10.06 -4.76
N ASN A 187 2.71 9.82 -4.13
CA ASN A 187 3.86 10.72 -4.09
C ASN A 187 3.59 12.06 -3.41
N ARG A 188 2.58 12.13 -2.52
CA ARG A 188 2.27 13.36 -1.77
C ARG A 188 2.10 13.10 -0.29
N LEU A 189 2.92 13.79 0.49
CA LEU A 189 2.89 13.81 1.94
C LEU A 189 1.72 14.67 2.40
N SER A 190 0.79 14.08 3.14
CA SER A 190 -0.35 14.78 3.73
C SER A 190 0.00 15.17 5.16
N VAL A 191 -0.21 16.44 5.48
CA VAL A 191 -0.10 16.98 6.84
C VAL A 191 -1.39 17.72 7.15
N GLU A 192 -1.98 17.41 8.29
CA GLU A 192 -3.15 18.13 8.81
C GLU A 192 -2.81 18.74 10.17
N LEU A 193 -2.86 20.06 10.24
CA LEU A 193 -2.63 20.82 11.47
C LEU A 193 -3.94 21.47 11.90
N TYR A 194 -4.28 21.32 13.18
CA TYR A 194 -5.54 21.80 13.76
C TYR A 194 -5.32 23.04 14.63
N SER A 195 -6.43 23.65 15.05
CA SER A 195 -6.45 24.80 15.96
C SER A 195 -5.53 24.58 17.18
N PRO A 196 -4.73 25.58 17.59
CA PRO A 196 -4.82 27.00 17.20
C PRO A 196 -3.90 27.43 16.04
N ILE A 197 -3.69 26.60 14.99
CA ILE A 197 -2.81 26.94 13.85
C ILE A 197 -3.09 28.33 13.23
N GLN A 198 -4.35 28.77 13.20
CA GLN A 198 -4.78 30.09 12.73
C GLN A 198 -4.29 31.27 13.58
N GLN A 199 -3.94 31.02 14.84
CA GLN A 199 -3.38 32.03 15.75
C GLN A 199 -1.86 32.05 15.68
N VAL A 200 -1.26 30.88 15.43
CA VAL A 200 0.20 30.68 15.36
C VAL A 200 0.76 31.24 14.06
N LEU A 201 0.19 30.88 12.90
CA LEU A 201 0.62 31.39 11.61
C LEU A 201 0.01 32.78 11.35
N LYS A 202 0.88 33.79 11.16
CA LYS A 202 0.47 35.16 10.77
C LYS A 202 0.35 35.27 9.25
N PRO A 203 -0.42 36.24 8.72
CA PRO A 203 -0.46 36.48 7.28
C PRO A 203 0.95 36.69 6.71
N GLY A 204 1.26 36.05 5.58
CA GLY A 204 2.62 36.04 5.03
C GLY A 204 2.91 34.87 4.10
N ARG A 205 4.15 34.78 3.63
CA ARG A 205 4.65 33.70 2.77
C ARG A 205 5.69 32.91 3.52
N TYR A 206 5.57 31.59 3.51
CA TYR A 206 6.42 30.69 4.28
C TYR A 206 7.03 29.61 3.40
N LYS A 207 8.31 29.34 3.63
CA LYS A 207 8.97 28.11 3.19
C LYS A 207 8.66 27.00 4.19
N ILE A 208 8.53 25.78 3.68
CA ILE A 208 8.12 24.63 4.47
C ILE A 208 9.30 23.68 4.65
N GLN A 209 9.57 23.29 5.88
CA GLN A 209 10.52 22.23 6.20
C GLN A 209 9.87 21.20 7.12
N ILE A 210 10.04 19.92 6.81
CA ILE A 210 9.55 18.82 7.66
C ILE A 210 10.72 17.90 8.00
N GLY A 211 11.02 17.77 9.29
CA GLY A 211 12.27 17.14 9.73
C GLY A 211 13.49 17.85 9.14
N ASN A 212 14.23 17.14 8.28
CA ASN A 212 15.39 17.65 7.54
C ASN A 212 15.11 17.93 6.06
N ILE A 213 13.85 17.76 5.62
CA ILE A 213 13.45 17.91 4.23
C ILE A 213 12.95 19.34 4.02
N LYS A 214 13.66 20.11 3.19
CA LYS A 214 13.22 21.43 2.74
C LYS A 214 12.38 21.28 1.48
N PHE A 215 11.17 21.82 1.51
CA PHE A 215 10.24 21.77 0.39
C PHE A 215 10.36 23.06 -0.43
N PRO A 216 10.44 22.99 -1.77
CA PRO A 216 10.41 24.17 -2.62
C PRO A 216 9.01 24.79 -2.70
N GLN A 217 7.97 24.07 -2.26
CA GLN A 217 6.61 24.58 -2.17
C GLN A 217 6.47 25.64 -1.07
N ARG A 218 5.52 26.54 -1.27
CA ARG A 218 5.27 27.66 -0.34
C ARG A 218 3.88 27.59 0.27
N LEU A 219 3.79 28.04 1.51
CA LEU A 219 2.52 28.30 2.18
C LEU A 219 2.26 29.82 2.17
N ILE A 220 1.10 30.22 1.66
CA ILE A 220 0.59 31.59 1.74
C ILE A 220 -0.48 31.62 2.82
N VAL A 221 -0.29 32.43 3.84
CA VAL A 221 -1.25 32.64 4.91
C VAL A 221 -1.97 33.95 4.67
N VAL A 222 -3.30 33.89 4.66
CA VAL A 222 -4.20 35.04 4.53
C VAL A 222 -5.15 35.07 5.72
N ASP A 223 -5.80 36.20 5.96
CA ASP A 223 -6.80 36.30 7.02
C ASP A 223 -8.05 35.47 6.75
#